data_AF-A0A255PNB1-F1
#
_entry.id   AF-A0A255PNB1-F1
#
_cell.length_a   1.000
_cell.length_b   1.000
_cell.length_c   1.000
_cell.angle_alpha   90.00
_cell.angle_beta   90.00
_cell.angle_gamma   90.00
#
_symmetry.space_group_name_H-M   'P 1'
#
loop_
_entity.id
_entity.type
_entity.pdbx_description
1 polymer ?
#
loop_
_entity_poly.entity_id
_entity_poly.type
_entity_poly.pdbx_seq_one_letter_code
_entity_poly.pdbx_strand_id
1 'polypeptide(L)'
;MTAPAIPTPAVLAHRAPAPLRPAAPAARTAPVPQDRPRPAKRPRHSAPGNLRQREIFRQVFLQAVRISGMNPETRLVALTLLGYANFRTGLVNKHENGPAGLAAATGLTEGQVRVQLTILTQRGWLTERALTTGPREGQRVHQLLIPDAVLAQVRDRHAAETA
;
A
#
# COMPACT_ATOMS: atom_id res chain seq x y z
N MET A 1 0.95 60.94 -11.49
CA MET A 1 -0.14 60.05 -11.02
C MET A 1 -0.99 59.76 -12.23
N THR A 2 -0.85 58.55 -12.80
CA THR A 2 -1.36 58.23 -14.13
C THR A 2 -2.15 56.92 -14.03
N ALA A 3 -3.45 56.99 -14.35
CA ALA A 3 -4.40 55.89 -14.24
C ALA A 3 -4.20 54.84 -15.34
N PRO A 4 -4.43 53.54 -15.06
CA PRO A 4 -4.44 52.51 -16.09
C PRO A 4 -5.76 52.53 -16.87
N ALA A 5 -5.65 52.57 -18.21
CA ALA A 5 -6.76 52.58 -19.14
C ALA A 5 -7.45 51.20 -19.24
N ILE A 6 -8.78 51.23 -19.22
CA ILE A 6 -9.68 50.09 -19.39
C ILE A 6 -9.85 49.82 -20.91
N PRO A 7 -9.62 48.59 -21.41
CA PRO A 7 -9.83 48.28 -22.83
C PRO A 7 -11.32 48.10 -23.20
N THR A 8 -11.70 48.70 -24.32
CA THR A 8 -13.03 48.84 -24.94
C THR A 8 -13.47 47.58 -25.73
N PRO A 9 -14.79 47.30 -25.87
CA PRO A 9 -15.34 46.02 -26.35
C PRO A 9 -15.45 45.89 -27.89
N ALA A 10 -14.40 46.23 -28.64
CA ALA A 10 -14.43 46.24 -30.12
C ALA A 10 -13.70 45.06 -30.79
N VAL A 11 -13.26 44.04 -30.05
CA VAL A 11 -12.38 42.95 -30.57
C VAL A 11 -13.14 41.65 -30.89
N LEU A 12 -14.48 41.65 -30.95
CA LEU A 12 -15.30 40.43 -31.16
C LEU A 12 -15.86 40.23 -32.59
N ALA A 13 -15.44 41.02 -33.58
CA ALA A 13 -16.15 41.07 -34.89
C ALA A 13 -15.36 40.56 -36.12
N HIS A 14 -14.41 39.63 -35.98
CA HIS A 14 -13.78 38.99 -37.15
C HIS A 14 -13.90 37.47 -37.10
N ARG A 15 -15.11 36.99 -37.39
CA ARG A 15 -15.41 35.60 -37.71
C ARG A 15 -15.47 35.45 -39.23
N ALA A 16 -14.51 34.73 -39.82
CA ALA A 16 -14.61 34.21 -41.18
C ALA A 16 -15.13 32.76 -41.15
N PRO A 17 -16.05 32.35 -42.04
CA PRO A 17 -16.61 31.00 -42.08
C PRO A 17 -15.68 30.02 -42.81
N ALA A 18 -15.53 28.81 -42.25
CA ALA A 18 -14.80 27.71 -42.88
C ALA A 18 -15.71 26.94 -43.87
N PRO A 19 -15.16 26.42 -44.98
CA PRO A 19 -15.94 25.87 -46.10
C PRO A 19 -16.47 24.44 -45.84
N LEU A 20 -17.59 24.15 -46.52
CA LEU A 20 -18.27 22.85 -46.60
C LEU A 20 -17.33 21.73 -47.06
N ARG A 21 -17.29 20.61 -46.31
CA ARG A 21 -16.56 19.40 -46.68
C ARG A 21 -17.52 18.30 -47.19
N PRO A 22 -17.16 17.51 -48.22
CA PRO A 22 -18.07 16.62 -48.96
C PRO A 22 -18.41 15.31 -48.23
N ALA A 23 -19.42 14.62 -48.75
CA ALA A 23 -20.10 13.44 -48.20
C ALA A 23 -19.35 12.08 -48.33
N ALA A 24 -19.65 11.20 -47.36
CA ALA A 24 -19.62 9.71 -47.32
C ALA A 24 -18.24 8.99 -47.34
N PRO A 25 -18.08 7.72 -46.87
CA PRO A 25 -19.07 6.71 -46.45
C PRO A 25 -18.73 5.91 -45.14
N ALA A 26 -19.58 4.90 -44.87
CA ALA A 26 -19.36 3.68 -44.08
C ALA A 26 -19.61 3.70 -42.56
N ALA A 27 -20.61 2.89 -42.18
CA ALA A 27 -20.96 2.52 -40.81
C ALA A 27 -19.73 2.02 -40.04
N ARG A 28 -19.33 2.78 -39.01
CA ARG A 28 -18.40 2.30 -38.00
C ARG A 28 -19.18 1.36 -37.06
N THR A 29 -18.85 0.08 -37.16
CA THR A 29 -19.10 -0.93 -36.15
C THR A 29 -18.87 -0.35 -34.76
N ALA A 30 -19.92 -0.35 -33.93
CA ALA A 30 -19.80 0.05 -32.53
C ALA A 30 -18.73 -0.83 -31.85
N PRO A 31 -17.81 -0.25 -31.07
CA PRO A 31 -16.88 -1.05 -30.31
C PRO A 31 -17.66 -1.92 -29.31
N VAL A 32 -17.43 -3.23 -29.39
CA VAL A 32 -17.86 -4.22 -28.40
C VAL A 32 -17.51 -3.68 -27.01
N PRO A 33 -18.44 -3.65 -26.04
CA PRO A 33 -18.11 -3.30 -24.67
C PRO A 33 -17.00 -4.23 -24.20
N GLN A 34 -15.80 -3.70 -23.99
CA GLN A 34 -14.75 -4.45 -23.32
C GLN A 34 -15.30 -4.79 -21.94
N ASP A 35 -15.51 -6.09 -21.72
CA ASP A 35 -15.81 -6.71 -20.44
C ASP A 35 -14.85 -6.10 -19.41
N ARG A 36 -15.36 -5.18 -18.58
CA ARG A 36 -14.56 -4.59 -17.52
C ARG A 36 -14.14 -5.75 -16.62
N PRO A 37 -12.84 -5.96 -16.35
CA PRO A 37 -12.43 -6.97 -15.40
C PRO A 37 -13.16 -6.71 -14.09
N ARG A 38 -14.00 -7.69 -13.72
CA ARG A 38 -14.76 -7.71 -12.48
C ARG A 38 -13.80 -7.34 -11.34
N PRO A 39 -14.14 -6.39 -10.45
CA PRO A 39 -13.25 -6.04 -9.35
C PRO A 39 -12.94 -7.33 -8.59
N ALA A 40 -11.65 -7.67 -8.52
CA ALA A 40 -11.17 -8.82 -7.79
C ALA A 40 -11.81 -8.80 -6.40
N LYS A 41 -12.43 -9.92 -6.01
CA LYS A 41 -12.95 -10.15 -4.65
C LYS A 41 -11.96 -9.54 -3.66
N ARG A 42 -12.43 -8.58 -2.85
CA ARG A 42 -11.64 -7.95 -1.79
C ARG A 42 -10.83 -9.05 -1.08
N PRO A 43 -9.51 -8.89 -0.89
CA PRO A 43 -8.71 -9.92 -0.26
C PRO A 43 -9.36 -10.26 1.08
N ARG A 44 -9.81 -11.51 1.19
CA ARG A 44 -10.21 -12.08 2.48
C ARG A 44 -9.04 -11.84 3.41
N HIS A 45 -9.29 -11.31 4.60
CA HIS A 45 -8.28 -11.16 5.65
C HIS A 45 -7.43 -12.42 5.65
N SER A 46 -6.18 -12.27 5.22
CA SER A 46 -5.31 -13.42 5.04
C SER A 46 -5.01 -13.91 6.43
N ALA A 47 -5.43 -15.14 6.74
CA ALA A 47 -5.21 -15.72 8.04
C ALA A 47 -3.69 -15.66 8.36
N PRO A 48 -3.31 -15.30 9.60
CA PRO A 48 -1.92 -15.32 9.99
C PRO A 48 -1.39 -16.76 9.89
N GLY A 49 -0.24 -16.92 9.25
CA GLY A 49 0.46 -18.20 9.21
C GLY A 49 1.09 -18.52 10.55
N ASN A 50 1.13 -19.81 10.91
CA ASN A 50 1.78 -20.28 12.12
C ASN A 50 3.25 -20.62 11.82
N LEU A 51 4.16 -20.00 12.57
CA LEU A 51 5.59 -20.34 12.53
C LEU A 51 5.85 -21.71 13.18
N ARG A 52 6.80 -22.45 12.63
CA ARG A 52 7.32 -23.69 13.24
C ARG A 52 8.22 -23.33 14.43
N GLN A 53 8.38 -24.27 15.37
CA GLN A 53 9.14 -24.05 16.61
C GLN A 53 10.60 -23.59 16.39
N ARG A 54 11.21 -23.97 15.25
CA ARG A 54 12.59 -23.61 14.89
C ARG A 54 12.70 -22.34 14.03
N GLU A 55 11.58 -21.79 13.56
CA GLU A 55 11.58 -20.60 12.70
C GLU A 55 11.69 -19.32 13.54
N ILE A 56 12.60 -18.42 13.17
CA ILE A 56 12.73 -17.09 13.79
C ILE A 56 11.91 -16.10 12.98
N PHE A 57 10.88 -15.50 13.60
CA PHE A 57 9.97 -14.57 12.93
C PHE A 57 10.69 -13.52 12.10
N ARG A 58 11.72 -12.86 12.65
CA ARG A 58 12.46 -11.82 11.94
C ARG A 58 13.06 -12.29 10.62
N GLN A 59 13.64 -13.49 10.58
CA GLN A 59 14.28 -14.02 9.37
C GLN A 59 13.22 -14.36 8.31
N VAL A 60 12.16 -15.07 8.73
CA VAL A 60 11.07 -15.46 7.83
C VAL A 60 10.34 -14.22 7.30
N PHE A 61 10.11 -13.21 8.15
CA PHE A 61 9.46 -11.96 7.76
C PHE A 61 10.27 -11.20 6.71
N LEU A 62 11.60 -11.12 6.85
CA LEU A 62 12.46 -10.49 5.84
C LEU A 62 12.33 -11.16 4.47
N GLN A 63 12.30 -12.49 4.44
CA GLN A 63 12.10 -13.25 3.19
C GLN A 63 10.69 -13.04 2.64
N ALA A 64 9.68 -13.10 3.50
CA ALA A 64 8.28 -12.89 3.15
C ALA A 64 8.04 -11.51 2.52
N VAL A 65 8.60 -10.44 3.11
CA VAL A 65 8.49 -9.08 2.59
C VAL A 65 9.12 -8.96 1.19
N ARG A 66 10.23 -9.66 0.91
CA ARG A 66 10.87 -9.63 -0.41
C ARG A 66 9.98 -10.20 -1.50
N ILE A 67 9.21 -11.25 -1.20
CA ILE A 67 8.33 -11.93 -2.18
C ILE A 67 6.88 -11.42 -2.16
N SER A 68 6.51 -10.57 -1.20
CA SER A 68 5.14 -10.11 -0.95
C SER A 68 4.45 -9.31 -2.07
N GLY A 69 5.20 -8.84 -3.08
CA GLY A 69 4.68 -7.94 -4.11
C GLY A 69 4.14 -6.60 -3.55
N MET A 70 4.55 -6.20 -2.33
CA MET A 70 4.18 -4.92 -1.74
C MET A 70 4.88 -3.74 -2.44
N ASN A 71 4.22 -2.57 -2.43
CA ASN A 71 4.84 -1.34 -2.93
C ASN A 71 6.14 -1.03 -2.15
N PRO A 72 7.14 -0.40 -2.78
CA PRO A 72 8.42 -0.08 -2.12
C PRO A 72 8.25 0.67 -0.81
N GLU A 73 7.37 1.68 -0.76
CA GLU A 73 7.06 2.46 0.44
C GLU A 73 6.45 1.60 1.56
N THR A 74 5.49 0.72 1.22
CA THR A 74 4.88 -0.20 2.18
C THR A 74 5.93 -1.17 2.75
N ARG A 75 6.83 -1.68 1.89
CA ARG A 75 7.94 -2.53 2.32
C ARG A 75 8.89 -1.79 3.23
N LEU A 76 9.23 -0.54 2.92
CA LEU A 76 10.08 0.29 3.77
C LEU A 76 9.47 0.43 5.17
N VAL A 77 8.20 0.82 5.26
CA VAL A 77 7.50 0.95 6.55
C VAL A 77 7.46 -0.39 7.31
N ALA A 78 7.18 -1.50 6.63
CA ALA A 78 7.19 -2.83 7.25
C ALA A 78 8.56 -3.22 7.82
N LEU A 79 9.63 -2.94 7.09
CA LEU A 79 11.00 -3.22 7.52
C LEU A 79 11.44 -2.31 8.66
N THR A 80 11.02 -1.04 8.65
CA THR A 80 11.25 -0.10 9.75
C THR A 80 10.52 -0.56 11.02
N LEU A 81 9.26 -0.96 10.92
CA LEU A 81 8.51 -1.56 12.03
C LEU A 81 9.18 -2.83 12.56
N LEU A 82 9.73 -3.67 11.68
CA LEU A 82 10.48 -4.87 12.09
C LEU A 82 11.70 -4.52 12.95
N GLY A 83 12.32 -3.36 12.74
CA GLY A 83 13.40 -2.84 13.58
C GLY A 83 12.98 -2.56 15.03
N TYR A 84 11.70 -2.23 15.24
CA TYR A 84 11.12 -1.99 16.57
C TYR A 84 10.42 -3.23 17.15
N ALA A 85 10.22 -4.28 16.35
CA ALA A 85 9.52 -5.48 16.75
C ALA A 85 10.42 -6.51 17.46
N ASN A 86 9.81 -7.29 18.34
CA ASN A 86 10.45 -8.44 18.94
C ASN A 86 10.79 -9.49 17.86
N PHE A 87 12.04 -9.95 17.85
CA PHE A 87 12.56 -10.83 16.81
C PHE A 87 11.89 -12.21 16.71
N ARG A 88 11.23 -12.69 17.78
CA ARG A 88 10.50 -13.97 17.80
C ARG A 88 8.99 -13.82 17.59
N THR A 89 8.38 -12.79 18.16
CA THR A 89 6.91 -12.69 18.19
C THR A 89 6.33 -11.69 17.20
N GLY A 90 7.16 -10.81 16.62
CA GLY A 90 6.71 -9.72 15.75
C GLY A 90 5.97 -8.60 16.49
N LEU A 91 5.90 -8.65 17.82
CA LEU A 91 5.21 -7.64 18.63
C LEU A 91 6.05 -6.36 18.67
N VAL A 92 5.47 -5.23 18.27
CA VAL A 92 6.16 -3.93 18.21
C VAL A 92 6.31 -3.36 19.62
N ASN A 93 7.52 -3.02 20.02
CA ASN A 93 7.82 -2.55 21.39
C ASN A 93 7.21 -1.17 21.68
N LYS A 94 7.10 -0.79 22.96
CA LYS A 94 6.59 0.53 23.40
C LYS A 94 7.36 1.75 22.86
N HIS A 95 8.61 1.56 22.43
CA HIS A 95 9.33 2.60 21.69
C HIS A 95 8.89 2.69 20.24
N GLU A 96 7.72 2.13 19.90
CA GLU A 96 7.01 2.42 18.68
C GLU A 96 6.83 3.91 18.58
N ASN A 97 7.71 4.49 17.81
CA ASN A 97 7.56 5.78 17.22
C ASN A 97 6.21 5.75 16.49
N GLY A 98 5.23 6.51 16.97
CA GLY A 98 3.96 6.65 16.27
C GLY A 98 4.16 7.16 14.84
N PRO A 99 3.08 7.46 14.09
CA PRO A 99 3.19 7.86 12.69
C PRO A 99 4.25 8.94 12.41
N ALA A 100 4.41 9.91 13.32
CA ALA A 100 5.43 10.96 13.23
C ALA A 100 6.88 10.44 13.32
N GLY A 101 7.18 9.51 14.24
CA GLY A 101 8.55 8.99 14.35
C GLY A 101 8.86 7.93 13.29
N LEU A 102 7.85 7.20 12.79
CA LEU A 102 8.01 6.38 11.58
C LEU A 102 8.25 7.24 10.34
N ALA A 103 7.57 8.38 10.22
CA ALA A 103 7.83 9.36 9.17
C ALA A 103 9.28 9.84 9.21
N ALA A 104 9.79 10.21 10.39
CA ALA A 104 11.19 10.58 10.58
C ALA A 104 12.17 9.45 10.20
N ALA A 105 11.87 8.20 10.56
CA ALA A 105 12.73 7.06 10.27
C ALA A 105 12.71 6.62 8.79
N THR A 106 11.65 6.93 8.05
CA THR A 106 11.48 6.49 6.65
C THR A 106 11.67 7.61 5.63
N GLY A 107 11.66 8.87 6.06
CA GLY A 107 11.65 10.03 5.17
C GLY A 107 10.30 10.27 4.48
N LEU A 108 9.26 9.52 4.87
CA LEU A 108 7.89 9.71 4.37
C LEU A 108 7.16 10.78 5.18
N THR A 109 6.11 11.37 4.60
CA THR A 109 5.19 12.21 5.36
C THR A 109 4.34 11.36 6.32
N GLU A 110 3.86 11.96 7.41
CA GLU A 110 2.99 11.25 8.36
C GLU A 110 1.72 10.71 7.68
N GLY A 111 1.14 11.46 6.74
CA GLY A 111 -0.01 11.03 5.95
C GLY A 111 0.30 9.78 5.12
N GLN A 112 1.45 9.74 4.43
CA GLN A 112 1.89 8.55 3.70
C GLN A 112 2.08 7.37 4.64
N VAL A 113 2.73 7.56 5.79
CA VAL A 113 2.91 6.48 6.78
C VAL A 113 1.57 5.90 7.23
N ARG A 114 0.58 6.74 7.56
CA ARG A 114 -0.77 6.28 7.94
C ARG A 114 -1.43 5.46 6.84
N VAL A 115 -1.27 5.86 5.58
CA VAL A 115 -1.76 5.09 4.42
C VAL A 115 -1.03 3.75 4.32
N GLN A 116 0.29 3.72 4.46
CA GLN A 116 1.06 2.48 4.39
C GLN A 116 0.73 1.51 5.55
N LEU A 117 0.54 2.02 6.76
CA LEU A 117 0.08 1.23 7.91
C LEU A 117 -1.31 0.63 7.64
N THR A 118 -2.23 1.42 7.08
CA THR A 118 -3.56 0.93 6.68
C THR A 118 -3.46 -0.19 5.64
N ILE A 119 -2.56 -0.06 4.64
CA ILE A 119 -2.32 -1.09 3.63
C ILE A 119 -1.77 -2.36 4.27
N LEU A 120 -0.82 -2.25 5.21
CA LEU A 120 -0.28 -3.39 5.94
C LEU A 120 -1.38 -4.12 6.73
N THR A 121 -2.25 -3.37 7.41
CA THR A 121 -3.38 -3.95 8.14
C THR A 121 -4.37 -4.64 7.21
N GLN A 122 -4.77 -3.98 6.12
CA GLN A 122 -5.71 -4.55 5.14
C GLN A 122 -5.17 -5.84 4.49
N ARG A 123 -3.85 -5.89 4.24
CA ARG A 123 -3.18 -7.05 3.66
C ARG A 123 -2.80 -8.13 4.69
N GLY A 124 -3.13 -7.95 5.96
CA GLY A 124 -2.87 -8.93 7.02
C GLY A 124 -1.41 -9.03 7.47
N TRP A 125 -0.60 -8.00 7.21
CA TRP A 125 0.80 -7.92 7.66
C TRP A 125 0.94 -7.23 9.03
N LEU A 126 -0.08 -6.49 9.45
CA LEU A 126 -0.12 -5.76 10.71
C LEU A 126 -1.48 -5.99 11.37
N THR A 127 -1.47 -6.27 12.66
CA THR A 127 -2.68 -6.30 13.48
C THR A 127 -2.51 -5.46 14.73
N GLU A 128 -3.62 -5.03 15.32
CA GLU A 128 -3.65 -4.50 16.67
C GLU A 128 -4.07 -5.60 17.62
N ARG A 129 -3.31 -5.78 18.70
CA ARG A 129 -3.65 -6.73 19.75
C ARG A 129 -3.62 -6.03 21.10
N ALA A 130 -4.64 -6.28 21.92
CA ALA A 130 -4.58 -5.93 23.33
C ALA A 130 -3.65 -6.92 24.05
N LEU A 131 -2.68 -6.39 24.80
CA LEU A 131 -1.85 -7.21 25.67
C LEU A 131 -2.74 -7.86 26.74
N THR A 132 -2.67 -9.19 26.84
CA THR A 132 -3.49 -9.98 27.78
C THR A 132 -2.76 -10.30 29.07
N THR A 133 -1.46 -10.01 29.15
CA THR A 133 -0.62 -10.34 30.31
C THR A 133 0.45 -9.27 30.52
N GLY A 134 0.91 -9.16 31.76
CA GLY A 134 2.02 -8.28 32.16
C GLY A 134 1.57 -6.87 32.58
N PRO A 135 2.51 -5.98 32.90
CA PRO A 135 2.23 -4.68 33.51
C PRO A 135 1.51 -3.68 32.59
N ARG A 136 1.18 -4.09 31.36
CA ARG A 136 0.52 -3.28 30.33
C ARG A 136 -0.71 -3.99 29.77
N GLU A 137 -1.29 -4.87 30.56
CA GLU A 137 -2.54 -5.52 30.20
C GLU A 137 -3.60 -4.49 29.77
N GLY A 138 -4.32 -4.80 28.70
CA GLY A 138 -5.30 -3.92 28.07
C GLY A 138 -4.72 -2.90 27.08
N GLN A 139 -3.40 -2.65 27.07
CA GLN A 139 -2.80 -1.75 26.09
C GLN A 139 -2.84 -2.37 24.68
N ARG A 140 -3.31 -1.60 23.70
CA ARG A 140 -3.23 -1.97 22.28
C ARG A 140 -1.82 -1.76 21.76
N VAL A 141 -1.26 -2.79 21.17
CA VAL A 141 0.05 -2.77 20.53
C VAL A 141 -0.07 -3.31 19.11
N HIS A 142 0.77 -2.80 18.22
CA HIS A 142 0.89 -3.35 16.89
C HIS A 142 1.69 -4.66 16.91
N GLN A 143 1.27 -5.62 16.12
CA GLN A 143 1.96 -6.88 15.91
C GLN A 143 2.09 -7.14 14.41
N LEU A 144 3.32 -7.38 13.98
CA LEU A 144 3.63 -7.82 12.63
C LEU A 144 3.24 -9.31 12.48
N LEU A 145 2.67 -9.63 11.33
CA LEU A 145 2.20 -10.95 10.97
C LEU A 145 2.72 -11.32 9.58
N ILE A 146 2.78 -12.63 9.31
CA ILE A 146 3.08 -13.16 7.98
C ILE A 146 1.81 -13.86 7.49
N PRO A 147 1.20 -13.42 6.39
CA PRO A 147 0.06 -14.12 5.80
C PRO A 147 0.42 -15.57 5.47
N ASP A 148 -0.49 -16.51 5.75
CA ASP A 148 -0.23 -17.96 5.59
C ASP A 148 0.20 -18.34 4.16
N ALA A 149 -0.48 -17.76 3.16
CA ALA A 149 -0.13 -17.97 1.76
C ALA A 149 1.31 -17.53 1.41
N VAL A 150 1.81 -16.47 2.04
CA VAL A 150 3.19 -16.00 1.83
C VAL A 150 4.16 -16.86 2.62
N LEU A 151 3.78 -17.30 3.82
CA LEU A 151 4.60 -18.21 4.63
C LEU A 151 4.83 -19.54 3.93
N ALA A 152 3.82 -20.09 3.26
CA ALA A 152 3.96 -21.28 2.42
C ALA A 152 4.99 -21.06 1.30
N GLN A 153 4.91 -19.95 0.57
CA GLN A 153 5.85 -19.61 -0.49
C GLN A 153 7.30 -19.48 0.01
N VAL A 154 7.51 -18.89 1.19
CA VAL A 154 8.85 -18.79 1.79
C VAL A 154 9.42 -20.19 2.08
N ARG A 155 8.59 -21.09 2.61
CA ARG A 155 9.00 -22.47 2.92
C ARG A 155 9.31 -23.27 1.66
N ASP A 156 8.49 -23.14 0.63
CA ASP A 156 8.70 -23.82 -0.66
C ASP A 156 10.00 -23.37 -1.31
N ARG A 157 10.28 -22.07 -1.28
CA ARG A 157 11.54 -21.51 -1.77
C ARG A 157 12.75 -22.01 -0.98
N HIS A 158 12.66 -22.04 0.35
CA HIS A 158 13.74 -22.57 1.19
C HIS A 158 13.98 -24.06 0.93
N ALA A 159 12.91 -24.85 0.74
CA ALA A 159 13.05 -26.28 0.42
C ALA A 159 13.78 -26.48 -0.91
N ALA A 160 13.47 -25.68 -1.93
CA ALA A 160 14.14 -25.71 -3.23
C ALA A 160 15.61 -25.28 -3.18
N GLU A 161 16.01 -24.41 -2.24
CA GLU A 161 17.40 -23.99 -2.06
C GLU A 161 18.27 -25.04 -1.32
N THR A 162 17.63 -25.99 -0.62
CA THR A 162 18.31 -27.05 0.15
C THR A 162 18.31 -28.44 -0.51
N ALA A 163 17.59 -28.61 -1.62
CA ALA A 163 17.49 -29.86 -2.39
C ALA A 163 18.61 -29.95 -3.44
#